data_AF-A0A409VDU2-F1
#
_entry.id   AF-A0A409VDU2-F1
#
_cell.length_a   1.000
_cell.length_b   1.000
_cell.length_c   1.000
_cell.angle_alpha   90.00
_cell.angle_beta   90.00
_cell.angle_gamma   90.00
#
_symmetry.space_group_name_H-M   'P 1'
#
loop_
_entity.id
_entity.type
_entity.pdbx_description
1 polymer ?
#
loop_
_entity_poly.entity_id
_entity_poly.type
_entity_poly.pdbx_seq_one_letter_code
_entity_poly.pdbx_strand_id
1 'polypeptide(L)'
;MISAYIAILSCLSSLVAGQLHPDQPAKYEPLPSLRLQAEIQDKWTAERISNIPALLEKYKVDAWLFSQREHAEDTLWWSIKNATDYDAHRRTVLLFHRNQPSLAGTSNPLRWVDNTGQVWPELRKLLHQADPQRIAINTDENIAFSGGLHVGELSVLNKELGDYWMNKTVNIPMLAIEYVSTKVPGQYEYYRTLQENVWAMLEEGFSHKVVEPGKTTTEDLSWWFREKMQVMNVTTWNQPRISVLKEDSYPGWEGTDDTIQEGDILHIDFGITAMGMNTDTQHMAYVLRTSGVDAENDAPESLKAGLKKSNRMQDIVLGNMKPGLSGNTVLRNSLNQMARENIQGQIFSHPIGDWGHDAGTVIGFLNLPTHVPVLGDLPLLPKTFFSIELYAYHFIPERNETIRFRQEENVAWSEHTQRWEFVRGRQERFHLIDARKREAPIGFVVQD
;
A
#
# COMPACT_ATOMS: atom_id res chain seq x y z
N MET A 1 31.10 56.36 9.21
CA MET A 1 30.42 55.34 10.05
C MET A 1 29.36 54.65 9.22
N ILE A 2 29.26 53.33 9.37
CA ILE A 2 28.33 52.37 8.77
C ILE A 2 28.73 51.90 7.35
N SER A 3 29.61 50.89 7.32
CA SER A 3 29.81 49.97 6.20
C SER A 3 28.64 49.01 6.06
N ALA A 4 28.20 48.77 4.83
CA ALA A 4 27.21 47.76 4.48
C ALA A 4 27.84 46.36 4.53
N TYR A 5 27.31 45.48 5.37
CA TYR A 5 27.62 44.05 5.34
C TYR A 5 26.68 43.35 4.35
N ILE A 6 27.28 42.80 3.30
CA ILE A 6 26.64 41.85 2.38
C ILE A 6 26.58 40.51 3.12
N ALA A 7 25.39 40.06 3.50
CA ALA A 7 25.16 38.72 4.00
C ALA A 7 25.01 37.77 2.80
N ILE A 8 26.08 37.05 2.47
CA ILE A 8 26.03 35.90 1.56
C ILE A 8 25.43 34.74 2.36
N LEU A 9 24.15 34.43 2.12
CA LEU A 9 23.57 33.15 2.57
C LEU A 9 24.14 32.05 1.68
N SER A 10 25.17 31.37 2.17
CA SER A 10 25.62 30.09 1.64
C SER A 10 24.62 29.01 2.05
N CYS A 11 23.74 28.62 1.13
CA CYS A 11 22.97 27.39 1.24
C CYS A 11 23.91 26.18 1.12
N LEU A 12 24.49 25.76 2.24
CA LEU A 12 25.05 24.43 2.39
C LEU A 12 23.90 23.45 2.67
N SER A 13 23.25 22.96 1.62
CA SER A 13 22.46 21.74 1.71
C SER A 13 23.41 20.54 1.63
N SER A 14 23.97 20.18 2.78
CA SER A 14 24.63 18.89 2.99
C SER A 14 23.58 17.77 2.96
N LEU A 15 23.24 17.29 1.75
CA LEU A 15 22.60 15.99 1.60
C LEU A 15 23.71 14.97 1.40
N VAL A 16 24.24 14.46 2.52
CA VAL A 16 24.79 13.11 2.50
C VAL A 16 23.59 12.22 2.25
N ALA A 17 23.35 11.85 0.99
CA ALA A 17 22.47 10.75 0.65
C ALA A 17 23.13 9.50 1.22
N GLY A 18 22.78 9.14 2.46
CA GLY A 18 23.20 7.88 3.06
C GLY A 18 22.72 6.74 2.17
N GLN A 19 23.50 5.66 2.12
CA GLN A 19 23.06 4.40 1.54
C GLN A 19 21.73 4.00 2.22
N LEU A 20 20.68 3.81 1.44
CA LEU A 20 19.36 3.43 1.95
C LEU A 20 19.10 1.93 1.80
N HIS A 21 19.97 1.22 1.06
CA HIS A 21 19.97 -0.23 1.05
C HIS A 21 20.51 -0.78 2.37
N PRO A 22 19.78 -1.67 3.07
CA PRO A 22 20.23 -2.26 4.32
C PRO A 22 21.54 -3.04 4.17
N ASP A 23 22.47 -2.83 5.10
CA ASP A 23 23.81 -3.43 5.06
C ASP A 23 23.82 -4.92 5.41
N GLN A 24 22.83 -5.36 6.19
CA GLN A 24 22.68 -6.74 6.62
C GLN A 24 21.62 -7.45 5.78
N PRO A 25 21.84 -8.73 5.42
CA PRO A 25 20.81 -9.55 4.79
C PRO A 25 19.55 -9.58 5.64
N ALA A 26 18.41 -9.63 4.95
CA ALA A 26 17.12 -9.71 5.61
C ALA A 26 16.94 -11.05 6.33
N LYS A 27 16.15 -11.05 7.40
CA LYS A 27 15.91 -12.24 8.22
C LYS A 27 14.43 -12.51 8.35
N TYR A 28 14.08 -13.79 8.30
CA TYR A 28 12.74 -14.21 8.66
C TYR A 28 12.48 -13.95 10.14
N GLU A 29 11.43 -13.19 10.41
CA GLU A 29 10.97 -12.83 11.74
C GLU A 29 9.58 -13.42 11.96
N PRO A 30 9.38 -14.27 12.98
CA PRO A 30 8.08 -14.87 13.25
C PRO A 30 7.08 -13.81 13.71
N LEU A 31 5.86 -13.90 13.20
CA LEU A 31 4.73 -13.12 13.73
C LEU A 31 4.23 -13.72 15.05
N PRO A 32 3.51 -12.92 15.87
CA PRO A 32 2.83 -13.44 17.05
C PRO A 32 1.86 -14.58 16.73
N SER A 33 1.44 -15.35 17.75
CA SER A 33 0.38 -16.35 17.57
C SER A 33 -0.93 -15.70 17.14
N LEU A 34 -1.77 -16.39 16.34
CA LEU A 34 -3.02 -15.84 15.81
C LEU A 34 -3.94 -15.22 16.87
N ARG A 35 -3.97 -15.78 18.09
CA ARG A 35 -4.72 -15.21 19.20
C ARG A 35 -4.16 -13.84 19.62
N LEU A 36 -2.84 -13.74 19.77
CA LEU A 36 -2.21 -12.47 20.10
C LEU A 36 -2.34 -11.47 18.95
N GLN A 37 -2.26 -11.93 17.69
CA GLN A 37 -2.54 -11.09 16.52
C GLN A 37 -3.95 -10.48 16.57
N ALA A 38 -4.96 -11.27 16.92
CA ALA A 38 -6.34 -10.78 17.06
C ALA A 38 -6.47 -9.74 18.18
N GLU A 39 -5.90 -10.00 19.36
CA GLU A 39 -5.89 -9.06 20.48
C GLU A 39 -5.18 -7.73 20.15
N ILE A 40 -4.13 -7.77 19.32
CA ILE A 40 -3.41 -6.58 18.86
C ILE A 40 -4.25 -5.79 17.84
N GLN A 41 -4.81 -6.48 16.84
CA GLN A 41 -5.66 -5.86 15.82
C GLN A 41 -6.88 -5.19 16.45
N ASP A 42 -7.57 -5.84 17.39
CA ASP A 42 -8.72 -5.27 18.09
C ASP A 42 -8.34 -3.99 18.86
N LYS A 43 -7.14 -3.92 19.45
CA LYS A 43 -6.64 -2.70 20.10
C LYS A 43 -6.41 -1.58 19.10
N TRP A 44 -5.84 -1.88 17.92
CA TRP A 44 -5.65 -0.88 16.87
C TRP A 44 -6.98 -0.37 16.33
N THR A 45 -7.93 -1.26 16.06
CA THR A 45 -9.29 -0.91 15.64
C THR A 45 -9.98 -0.04 16.70
N ALA A 46 -9.89 -0.41 17.99
CA ALA A 46 -10.47 0.39 19.07
C ALA A 46 -9.82 1.78 19.18
N GLU A 47 -8.49 1.89 19.06
CA GLU A 47 -7.78 3.16 19.05
C GLU A 47 -8.23 4.03 17.87
N ARG A 48 -8.34 3.46 16.67
CA ARG A 48 -8.79 4.16 15.48
C ARG A 48 -10.24 4.62 15.59
N ILE A 49 -11.15 3.75 16.07
CA ILE A 49 -12.55 4.08 16.34
C ILE A 49 -12.68 5.21 17.36
N SER A 50 -11.82 5.25 18.39
CA SER A 50 -11.85 6.31 19.41
C SER A 50 -11.62 7.72 18.84
N ASN A 51 -11.02 7.84 17.65
CA ASN A 51 -10.80 9.11 16.95
C ASN A 51 -12.00 9.56 16.10
N ILE A 52 -12.99 8.70 15.85
CA ILE A 52 -14.13 9.03 14.99
C ILE A 52 -14.89 10.28 15.44
N PRO A 53 -15.16 10.54 16.74
CA PRO A 53 -15.81 11.78 17.15
C PRO A 53 -15.07 13.05 16.71
N ALA A 54 -13.73 13.06 16.76
CA ALA A 54 -12.91 14.17 16.29
C ALA A 54 -12.95 14.28 14.76
N LEU A 55 -13.01 13.15 14.06
CA LEU A 55 -13.11 13.09 12.61
C LEU A 55 -14.47 13.60 12.11
N LEU A 56 -15.56 13.21 12.78
CA LEU A 56 -16.90 13.73 12.55
C LEU A 56 -16.94 15.25 12.75
N GLU A 57 -16.27 15.77 13.79
CA GLU A 57 -16.13 17.22 14.01
C GLU A 57 -15.41 17.90 12.83
N LYS A 58 -14.24 17.35 12.45
CA LYS A 58 -13.39 17.87 11.38
C LYS A 58 -14.17 18.03 10.07
N TYR A 59 -15.01 17.04 9.75
CA TYR A 59 -15.82 17.02 8.54
C TYR A 59 -17.22 17.61 8.69
N LYS A 60 -17.54 18.18 9.86
CA LYS A 60 -18.83 18.80 10.18
C LYS A 60 -19.99 17.83 9.92
N VAL A 61 -19.87 16.61 10.42
CA VAL A 61 -20.87 15.55 10.36
C VAL A 61 -21.28 15.21 11.79
N ASP A 62 -22.58 15.07 12.05
CA ASP A 62 -23.07 14.83 13.42
C ASP A 62 -23.14 13.34 13.76
N ALA A 63 -23.40 12.52 12.75
CA ALA A 63 -23.48 11.07 12.85
C ALA A 63 -23.03 10.40 11.55
N TRP A 64 -22.48 9.19 11.62
CA TRP A 64 -22.12 8.39 10.45
C TRP A 64 -22.78 7.02 10.55
N LEU A 65 -23.65 6.75 9.58
CA LEU A 65 -24.55 5.60 9.59
C LEU A 65 -24.10 4.59 8.53
N PHE A 66 -23.91 3.36 8.97
CA PHE A 66 -23.67 2.20 8.14
C PHE A 66 -24.90 1.30 8.18
N SER A 67 -25.33 0.81 7.03
CA SER A 67 -26.29 -0.29 6.92
C SER A 67 -25.76 -1.28 5.90
N GLN A 68 -25.55 -2.51 6.33
CA GLN A 68 -24.94 -3.55 5.52
C GLN A 68 -25.54 -4.91 5.86
N ARG A 69 -25.25 -5.91 5.03
CA ARG A 69 -25.65 -7.29 5.28
C ARG A 69 -24.47 -8.23 5.09
N GLU A 70 -24.61 -9.42 5.63
CA GLU A 70 -23.76 -10.56 5.30
C GLU A 70 -23.60 -10.69 3.78
N HIS A 71 -22.34 -10.67 3.31
CA HIS A 71 -21.93 -10.69 1.90
C HIS A 71 -22.27 -9.43 1.08
N ALA A 72 -22.72 -8.37 1.75
CA ALA A 72 -22.93 -7.04 1.19
C ALA A 72 -22.41 -5.99 2.18
N GLU A 73 -21.19 -6.22 2.66
CA GLU A 73 -20.45 -5.36 3.56
C GLU A 73 -20.09 -4.04 2.87
N ASP A 74 -20.18 -2.97 3.63
CA ASP A 74 -19.54 -1.72 3.25
C ASP A 74 -18.02 -1.94 3.18
N THR A 75 -17.31 -1.39 2.19
CA THR A 75 -15.85 -1.54 2.05
C THR A 75 -15.11 -1.22 3.36
N LEU A 76 -15.55 -0.20 4.10
CA LEU A 76 -14.98 0.19 5.39
C LEU A 76 -15.11 -0.86 6.50
N TRP A 77 -16.04 -1.81 6.38
CA TRP A 77 -16.26 -2.87 7.38
C TRP A 77 -14.97 -3.57 7.75
N TRP A 78 -14.11 -3.83 6.76
CA TRP A 78 -12.85 -4.54 6.93
C TRP A 78 -11.82 -3.78 7.79
N SER A 79 -12.01 -2.47 7.99
CA SER A 79 -11.21 -1.62 8.90
C SER A 79 -11.91 -1.29 10.24
N ILE A 80 -13.14 -1.78 10.45
CA ILE A 80 -13.95 -1.49 11.65
C ILE A 80 -14.25 -2.76 12.45
N LYS A 81 -14.33 -3.90 11.78
CA LYS A 81 -14.70 -5.18 12.39
C LYS A 81 -13.66 -5.62 13.43
N ASN A 82 -14.10 -6.48 14.35
CA ASN A 82 -13.16 -7.20 15.20
C ASN A 82 -12.34 -8.18 14.36
N ALA A 83 -11.15 -8.53 14.82
CA ALA A 83 -10.25 -9.45 14.14
C ALA A 83 -10.89 -10.83 13.88
N THR A 84 -11.81 -11.26 14.74
CA THR A 84 -12.52 -12.55 14.62
C THR A 84 -13.86 -12.48 13.87
N ASP A 85 -14.32 -11.30 13.47
CA ASP A 85 -15.52 -11.17 12.63
C ASP A 85 -15.08 -11.43 11.18
N TYR A 86 -15.57 -12.49 10.52
CA TYR A 86 -15.19 -12.81 9.13
C TYR A 86 -16.12 -12.16 8.10
N ASP A 87 -17.37 -11.91 8.48
CA ASP A 87 -18.40 -11.29 7.66
C ASP A 87 -19.27 -10.39 8.56
N ALA A 88 -20.05 -9.48 7.96
CA ALA A 88 -21.13 -8.85 8.72
C ALA A 88 -22.19 -9.92 9.05
N HIS A 89 -22.60 -10.04 10.31
CA HIS A 89 -23.67 -10.97 10.65
C HIS A 89 -25.03 -10.38 10.31
N ARG A 90 -25.89 -11.12 9.57
CA ARG A 90 -27.27 -10.72 9.22
C ARG A 90 -27.30 -9.31 8.62
N ARG A 91 -28.24 -8.44 9.03
CA ARG A 91 -28.08 -6.99 8.83
C ARG A 91 -27.34 -6.42 10.02
N THR A 92 -26.22 -5.77 9.73
CA THR A 92 -25.47 -5.00 10.72
C THR A 92 -25.69 -3.51 10.45
N VAL A 93 -26.12 -2.78 11.46
CA VAL A 93 -26.27 -1.31 11.43
C VAL A 93 -25.33 -0.72 12.45
N LEU A 94 -24.51 0.25 12.05
CA LEU A 94 -23.60 0.96 12.95
C LEU A 94 -23.93 2.45 12.90
N LEU A 95 -24.08 3.07 14.07
CA LEU A 95 -24.21 4.51 14.19
C LEU A 95 -23.04 5.06 15.00
N PHE A 96 -22.13 5.73 14.31
CA PHE A 96 -21.10 6.53 14.96
C PHE A 96 -21.64 7.93 15.24
N HIS A 97 -21.16 8.55 16.31
CA HIS A 97 -21.63 9.86 16.75
C HIS A 97 -20.50 10.68 17.38
N ARG A 98 -20.75 11.99 17.57
CA ARG A 98 -19.78 12.95 18.11
C ARG A 98 -19.61 12.92 19.64
N ASN A 99 -20.16 11.91 20.32
CA ASN A 99 -20.29 11.89 21.78
C ASN A 99 -20.99 13.14 22.36
N GLN A 100 -22.00 13.65 21.66
CA GLN A 100 -22.83 14.76 22.16
C GLN A 100 -23.52 14.38 23.48
N PRO A 101 -23.87 15.35 24.36
CA PRO A 101 -24.41 15.08 25.69
C PRO A 101 -25.62 14.14 25.73
N SER A 102 -26.49 14.17 24.71
CA SER A 102 -27.66 13.29 24.62
C SER A 102 -27.33 11.81 24.37
N LEU A 103 -26.11 11.51 23.92
CA LEU A 103 -25.57 10.16 23.73
C LEU A 103 -24.36 9.90 24.65
N ALA A 104 -24.21 10.68 25.73
CA ALA A 104 -23.13 10.47 26.67
C ALA A 104 -23.27 9.09 27.35
N GLY A 105 -22.19 8.32 27.37
CA GLY A 105 -22.14 6.99 28.01
C GLY A 105 -22.67 5.84 27.16
N THR A 106 -23.11 6.07 25.92
CA THR A 106 -23.38 4.99 24.96
C THR A 106 -22.09 4.46 24.33
N SER A 107 -22.14 3.24 23.79
CA SER A 107 -21.04 2.73 22.95
C SER A 107 -20.92 3.56 21.67
N ASN A 108 -19.72 3.64 21.12
CA ASN A 108 -19.47 4.28 19.84
C ASN A 108 -18.55 3.36 19.01
N PRO A 109 -19.07 2.68 17.96
CA PRO A 109 -20.44 2.84 17.43
C PRO A 109 -21.51 2.23 18.34
N LEU A 110 -22.74 2.71 18.21
CA LEU A 110 -23.92 1.94 18.53
C LEU A 110 -24.07 0.85 17.45
N ARG A 111 -24.23 -0.42 17.85
CA ARG A 111 -24.23 -1.56 16.94
C ARG A 111 -25.49 -2.40 17.11
N TRP A 112 -26.13 -2.69 16.00
CA TRP A 112 -27.23 -3.65 15.90
C TRP A 112 -26.89 -4.75 14.94
N VAL A 113 -27.20 -5.99 15.32
CA VAL A 113 -27.20 -7.17 14.45
C VAL A 113 -28.63 -7.70 14.44
N ASP A 114 -29.35 -7.47 13.36
CA ASP A 114 -30.80 -7.68 13.30
C ASP A 114 -31.21 -8.35 11.98
N ASN A 115 -32.33 -9.07 12.02
CA ASN A 115 -33.05 -9.56 10.84
C ASN A 115 -34.58 -9.47 11.02
N THR A 116 -35.04 -8.80 12.07
CA THR A 116 -36.46 -8.68 12.47
C THR A 116 -37.05 -7.30 12.17
N GLY A 117 -36.20 -6.28 11.98
CA GLY A 117 -36.60 -4.88 11.80
C GLY A 117 -36.69 -4.08 13.10
N GLN A 118 -36.32 -4.68 14.24
CA GLN A 118 -36.29 -4.02 15.55
C GLN A 118 -35.24 -2.91 15.63
N VAL A 119 -34.21 -2.94 14.78
CA VAL A 119 -33.21 -1.86 14.72
C VAL A 119 -33.83 -0.52 14.36
N TRP A 120 -34.87 -0.47 13.51
CA TRP A 120 -35.35 0.79 12.94
C TRP A 120 -36.07 1.71 13.93
N PRO A 121 -37.02 1.23 14.76
CA PRO A 121 -37.62 2.06 15.80
C PRO A 121 -36.59 2.61 16.79
N GLU A 122 -35.58 1.80 17.16
CA GLU A 122 -34.53 2.22 18.09
C GLU A 122 -33.61 3.27 17.46
N LEU A 123 -33.15 3.04 16.22
CA LEU A 123 -32.35 3.98 15.47
C LEU A 123 -33.06 5.33 15.32
N ARG A 124 -34.34 5.34 14.94
CA ARG A 124 -35.13 6.60 14.85
C ARG A 124 -35.23 7.31 16.20
N LYS A 125 -35.48 6.57 17.29
CA LYS A 125 -35.53 7.15 18.64
C LYS A 125 -34.20 7.82 18.99
N LEU A 126 -33.08 7.17 18.73
CA LEU A 126 -31.74 7.73 18.99
C LEU A 126 -31.43 8.93 18.11
N LEU A 127 -31.81 8.88 16.81
CA LEU A 127 -31.70 10.03 15.92
C LEU A 127 -32.53 11.22 16.45
N HIS A 128 -33.75 11.00 16.94
CA HIS A 128 -34.56 12.06 17.55
C HIS A 128 -33.91 12.64 18.83
N GLN A 129 -33.29 11.80 19.67
CA GLN A 129 -32.60 12.24 20.89
C GLN A 129 -31.30 13.02 20.57
N ALA A 130 -30.59 12.59 19.54
CA ALA A 130 -29.34 13.19 19.09
C ALA A 130 -29.55 14.44 18.22
N ASP A 131 -30.69 14.52 17.53
CA ASP A 131 -31.07 15.50 16.51
C ASP A 131 -29.92 15.93 15.57
N PRO A 132 -29.25 14.97 14.89
CA PRO A 132 -28.18 15.30 13.97
C PRO A 132 -28.75 16.12 12.81
N GLN A 133 -28.01 17.11 12.34
CA GLN A 133 -28.34 17.91 11.16
C GLN A 133 -27.70 17.32 9.91
N ARG A 134 -26.58 16.61 10.05
CA ARG A 134 -25.84 15.96 8.97
C ARG A 134 -25.48 14.52 9.33
N ILE A 135 -26.03 13.56 8.57
CA ILE A 135 -25.80 12.13 8.75
C ILE A 135 -24.99 11.61 7.55
N ALA A 136 -23.72 11.27 7.73
CA ALA A 136 -22.93 10.69 6.66
C ALA A 136 -23.42 9.26 6.34
N ILE A 137 -23.48 8.94 5.04
CA ILE A 137 -23.67 7.59 4.50
C ILE A 137 -22.71 7.38 3.32
N ASN A 138 -22.23 6.16 3.12
CA ASN A 138 -21.18 5.85 2.15
C ASN A 138 -21.77 5.58 0.75
N THR A 139 -22.16 6.65 0.06
CA THR A 139 -22.84 6.60 -1.25
C THR A 139 -22.03 7.19 -2.39
N ASP A 140 -20.72 7.39 -2.19
CA ASP A 140 -19.86 7.97 -3.22
C ASP A 140 -19.77 7.08 -4.46
N GLU A 141 -19.88 7.71 -5.64
CA GLU A 141 -19.91 7.00 -6.92
C GLU A 141 -18.52 6.70 -7.49
N ASN A 142 -17.47 7.37 -7.00
CA ASN A 142 -16.12 7.29 -7.56
C ASN A 142 -15.08 6.70 -6.58
N ILE A 143 -15.32 6.80 -5.28
CA ILE A 143 -14.39 6.40 -4.22
C ILE A 143 -14.96 5.16 -3.52
N ALA A 144 -14.40 3.98 -3.81
CA ALA A 144 -14.85 2.71 -3.26
C ALA A 144 -14.94 2.72 -1.72
N PHE A 145 -13.93 3.29 -1.06
CA PHE A 145 -13.89 3.43 0.40
C PHE A 145 -14.96 4.33 1.00
N SER A 146 -15.73 5.06 0.20
CA SER A 146 -16.90 5.84 0.64
C SER A 146 -18.16 5.51 -0.18
N GLY A 147 -18.16 4.41 -0.94
CA GLY A 147 -19.25 4.00 -1.82
C GLY A 147 -19.85 2.64 -1.47
N GLY A 148 -19.50 2.09 -0.31
CA GLY A 148 -19.85 0.73 0.10
C GLY A 148 -21.34 0.49 0.40
N LEU A 149 -22.17 1.54 0.53
CA LEU A 149 -23.60 1.37 0.82
C LEU A 149 -24.32 0.77 -0.39
N HIS A 150 -24.61 -0.52 -0.30
CA HIS A 150 -25.31 -1.25 -1.35
C HIS A 150 -26.69 -0.63 -1.63
N VAL A 151 -27.08 -0.54 -2.91
CA VAL A 151 -28.36 0.10 -3.34
C VAL A 151 -29.60 -0.50 -2.65
N GLY A 152 -29.55 -1.80 -2.36
CA GLY A 152 -30.59 -2.49 -1.60
C GLY A 152 -30.71 -2.02 -0.15
N GLU A 153 -29.59 -1.69 0.51
CA GLU A 153 -29.60 -1.13 1.87
C GLU A 153 -29.97 0.35 1.86
N LEU A 154 -29.54 1.12 0.85
CA LEU A 154 -30.04 2.49 0.64
C LEU A 154 -31.57 2.54 0.49
N SER A 155 -32.15 1.61 -0.27
CA SER A 155 -33.61 1.50 -0.38
C SER A 155 -34.29 1.20 0.95
N VAL A 156 -33.65 0.42 1.83
CA VAL A 156 -34.18 0.12 3.16
C VAL A 156 -34.08 1.34 4.06
N LEU A 157 -32.94 2.04 4.05
CA LEU A 157 -32.78 3.30 4.79
C LEU A 157 -33.82 4.34 4.36
N ASN A 158 -34.07 4.49 3.05
CA ASN A 158 -35.12 5.38 2.53
C ASN A 158 -36.50 5.05 3.11
N LYS A 159 -36.88 3.76 3.11
CA LYS A 159 -38.17 3.31 3.65
C LYS A 159 -38.25 3.52 5.16
N GLU A 160 -37.21 3.14 5.90
CA GLU A 160 -37.26 3.03 7.36
C GLU A 160 -36.96 4.35 8.06
N LEU A 161 -36.12 5.21 7.49
CA LEU A 161 -35.83 6.53 8.04
C LEU A 161 -36.83 7.59 7.54
N GLY A 162 -37.35 7.42 6.33
CA GLY A 162 -38.27 8.36 5.69
C GLY A 162 -37.63 9.72 5.34
N ASP A 163 -38.38 10.54 4.64
CA ASP A 163 -37.88 11.80 4.05
C ASP A 163 -37.24 12.73 5.08
N TYR A 164 -37.78 12.80 6.29
CA TYR A 164 -37.25 13.68 7.34
C TYR A 164 -35.77 13.42 7.64
N TRP A 165 -35.39 12.15 7.83
CA TRP A 165 -34.02 11.77 8.14
C TRP A 165 -33.17 11.64 6.88
N MET A 166 -33.73 11.12 5.79
CA MET A 166 -33.01 11.01 4.53
C MET A 166 -32.59 12.36 3.97
N ASN A 167 -33.39 13.42 4.14
CA ASN A 167 -33.04 14.79 3.74
C ASN A 167 -31.85 15.37 4.55
N LYS A 168 -31.46 14.75 5.67
CA LYS A 168 -30.28 15.12 6.46
C LYS A 168 -29.04 14.30 6.09
N THR A 169 -29.17 13.32 5.19
CA THR A 169 -28.03 12.50 4.78
C THR A 169 -27.08 13.28 3.88
N VAL A 170 -25.78 13.01 4.01
CA VAL A 170 -24.73 13.67 3.23
C VAL A 170 -23.70 12.65 2.76
N ASN A 171 -23.16 12.85 1.56
CA ASN A 171 -21.99 12.13 1.08
C ASN A 171 -20.73 12.95 1.38
N ILE A 172 -19.84 12.45 2.24
CA ILE A 172 -18.59 13.11 2.64
C ILE A 172 -17.43 12.10 2.54
N PRO A 173 -16.83 11.92 1.34
CA PRO A 173 -15.89 10.83 1.11
C PRO A 173 -14.63 10.86 1.97
N MET A 174 -14.17 12.07 2.28
CA MET A 174 -12.97 12.27 3.09
C MET A 174 -13.10 11.75 4.53
N LEU A 175 -14.32 11.61 5.07
CA LEU A 175 -14.54 11.01 6.38
C LEU A 175 -14.07 9.55 6.38
N ALA A 176 -14.49 8.79 5.39
CA ALA A 176 -14.10 7.40 5.23
C ALA A 176 -12.63 7.23 4.84
N ILE A 177 -12.17 8.02 3.87
CA ILE A 177 -10.78 7.98 3.40
C ILE A 177 -9.81 8.24 4.56
N GLU A 178 -10.03 9.28 5.36
CA GLU A 178 -9.12 9.60 6.46
C GLU A 178 -9.20 8.56 7.59
N TYR A 179 -10.38 8.00 7.87
CA TYR A 179 -10.49 6.90 8.83
C TYR A 179 -9.62 5.72 8.41
N VAL A 180 -9.76 5.22 7.18
CA VAL A 180 -9.04 4.04 6.69
C VAL A 180 -7.53 4.30 6.56
N SER A 181 -7.17 5.45 6.00
CA SER A 181 -5.76 5.76 5.70
C SER A 181 -4.93 6.05 6.94
N THR A 182 -5.54 6.52 8.04
CA THR A 182 -4.82 6.83 9.29
C THR A 182 -4.32 5.55 9.96
N LYS A 183 -3.00 5.38 10.04
CA LYS A 183 -2.35 4.29 10.76
C LYS A 183 -2.12 4.66 12.22
N VAL A 184 -2.39 3.72 13.12
CA VAL A 184 -2.10 3.92 14.55
C VAL A 184 -0.62 3.61 14.83
N PRO A 185 0.02 4.26 15.81
CA PRO A 185 1.47 4.11 16.03
C PRO A 185 1.91 2.65 16.24
N GLY A 186 1.08 1.84 16.91
CA GLY A 186 1.37 0.43 17.16
C GLY A 186 1.49 -0.44 15.91
N GLN A 187 0.92 -0.03 14.76
CA GLN A 187 1.01 -0.78 13.51
C GLN A 187 2.42 -0.77 12.93
N TYR A 188 3.16 0.33 13.09
CA TYR A 188 4.44 0.54 12.42
C TYR A 188 5.50 -0.49 12.80
N GLU A 189 5.54 -0.92 14.08
CA GLU A 189 6.50 -1.93 14.52
C GLU A 189 6.31 -3.25 13.77
N TYR A 190 5.06 -3.73 13.67
CA TYR A 190 4.75 -4.97 12.95
C TYR A 190 4.90 -4.79 11.45
N TYR A 191 4.59 -3.61 10.91
CA TYR A 191 4.79 -3.32 9.48
C TYR A 191 6.27 -3.42 9.08
N ARG A 192 7.19 -3.01 9.96
CA ARG A 192 8.64 -3.25 9.74
C ARG A 192 8.99 -4.72 9.72
N THR A 193 8.45 -5.52 10.63
CA THR A 193 8.63 -6.99 10.62
C THR A 193 8.06 -7.63 9.35
N LEU A 194 6.92 -7.12 8.83
CA LEU A 194 6.39 -7.58 7.54
C LEU A 194 7.35 -7.24 6.40
N GLN A 195 7.86 -6.02 6.33
CA GLN A 195 8.80 -5.61 5.28
C GLN A 195 10.15 -6.34 5.38
N GLU A 196 10.61 -6.67 6.59
CA GLU A 196 11.79 -7.50 6.82
C GLU A 196 11.59 -8.91 6.22
N ASN A 197 10.44 -9.52 6.47
CA ASN A 197 10.07 -10.82 5.90
C ASN A 197 9.93 -10.77 4.36
N VAL A 198 9.35 -9.71 3.80
CA VAL A 198 9.27 -9.48 2.34
C VAL A 198 10.67 -9.47 1.73
N TRP A 199 11.59 -8.71 2.32
CA TRP A 199 12.97 -8.66 1.85
C TRP A 199 13.71 -9.99 2.02
N ALA A 200 13.45 -10.75 3.09
CA ALA A 200 14.02 -12.09 3.27
C ALA A 200 13.52 -13.07 2.20
N MET A 201 12.23 -13.01 1.83
CA MET A 201 11.67 -13.79 0.71
C MET A 201 12.29 -13.41 -0.63
N LEU A 202 12.51 -12.11 -0.87
CA LEU A 202 13.17 -11.63 -2.07
C LEU A 202 14.62 -12.13 -2.18
N GLU A 203 15.39 -12.02 -1.10
CA GLU A 203 16.78 -12.48 -1.06
C GLU A 203 16.91 -14.01 -1.21
N GLU A 204 15.94 -14.79 -0.72
CA GLU A 204 15.92 -16.25 -0.90
C GLU A 204 15.40 -16.66 -2.28
N GLY A 205 14.26 -16.11 -2.71
CA GLY A 205 13.61 -16.42 -3.99
C GLY A 205 14.47 -16.05 -5.18
N PHE A 206 15.11 -14.88 -5.15
CA PHE A 206 16.10 -14.48 -6.15
C PHE A 206 17.52 -14.94 -5.82
N SER A 207 17.66 -16.23 -5.54
CA SER A 207 18.97 -16.85 -5.31
C SER A 207 19.10 -18.22 -5.97
N HIS A 208 20.33 -18.71 -6.04
CA HIS A 208 20.68 -20.06 -6.52
C HIS A 208 20.04 -21.20 -5.71
N LYS A 209 19.50 -20.91 -4.52
CA LYS A 209 18.77 -21.89 -3.69
C LYS A 209 17.45 -22.28 -4.33
N VAL A 210 16.81 -21.33 -5.03
CA VAL A 210 15.48 -21.51 -5.63
C VAL A 210 15.58 -21.57 -7.15
N VAL A 211 16.32 -20.64 -7.75
CA VAL A 211 16.42 -20.53 -9.21
C VAL A 211 17.58 -21.38 -9.75
N GLU A 212 17.26 -22.25 -10.72
CA GLU A 212 18.21 -22.98 -11.55
C GLU A 212 18.07 -22.51 -13.02
N PRO A 213 19.03 -21.74 -13.56
CA PRO A 213 18.98 -21.29 -14.94
C PRO A 213 18.88 -22.47 -15.93
N GLY A 214 18.04 -22.32 -16.95
CA GLY A 214 17.72 -23.36 -17.92
C GLY A 214 16.67 -24.38 -17.46
N LYS A 215 16.19 -24.31 -16.21
CA LYS A 215 15.17 -25.22 -15.67
C LYS A 215 14.00 -24.51 -15.00
N THR A 216 14.28 -23.62 -14.05
CA THR A 216 13.23 -22.90 -13.31
C THR A 216 12.52 -21.92 -14.24
N THR A 217 11.20 -21.93 -14.24
CA THR A 217 10.38 -20.95 -14.95
C THR A 217 9.99 -19.77 -14.04
N THR A 218 9.57 -18.67 -14.65
CA THR A 218 8.95 -17.54 -13.93
C THR A 218 7.69 -17.96 -13.17
N GLU A 219 6.90 -18.89 -13.72
CA GLU A 219 5.70 -19.44 -13.08
C GLU A 219 6.05 -20.32 -11.86
N ASP A 220 7.05 -21.20 -11.97
CA ASP A 220 7.54 -21.99 -10.83
C ASP A 220 7.94 -21.09 -9.66
N LEU A 221 8.63 -19.98 -9.97
CA LEU A 221 9.06 -19.03 -8.96
C LEU A 221 7.87 -18.28 -8.35
N SER A 222 6.85 -17.92 -9.14
CA SER A 222 5.61 -17.31 -8.64
C SER A 222 4.89 -18.22 -7.64
N TRP A 223 4.81 -19.52 -7.93
CA TRP A 223 4.24 -20.52 -7.02
C TRP A 223 5.12 -20.77 -5.79
N TRP A 224 6.44 -20.78 -5.96
CA TRP A 224 7.36 -20.88 -4.82
C TRP A 224 7.13 -19.75 -3.81
N PHE A 225 6.93 -18.50 -4.26
CA PHE A 225 6.61 -17.38 -3.37
C PHE A 225 5.27 -17.60 -2.65
N ARG A 226 4.24 -18.12 -3.33
CA ARG A 226 2.94 -18.46 -2.71
C ARG A 226 3.07 -19.54 -1.64
N GLU A 227 3.79 -20.61 -1.91
CA GLU A 227 4.05 -21.68 -0.93
C GLU A 227 4.86 -21.16 0.25
N LYS A 228 5.89 -20.34 -0.02
CA LYS A 228 6.72 -19.73 1.02
C LYS A 228 5.89 -18.85 1.96
N MET A 229 4.95 -18.06 1.45
CA MET A 229 4.02 -17.27 2.27
C MET A 229 3.19 -18.16 3.20
N GLN A 230 2.65 -19.26 2.69
CA GLN A 230 1.87 -20.21 3.50
C GLN A 230 2.71 -20.83 4.61
N VAL A 231 3.96 -21.24 4.33
CA VAL A 231 4.91 -21.73 5.34
C VAL A 231 5.20 -20.68 6.41
N MET A 232 5.26 -19.41 6.01
CA MET A 232 5.46 -18.26 6.90
C MET A 232 4.18 -17.83 7.63
N ASN A 233 3.05 -18.54 7.45
CA ASN A 233 1.75 -18.23 8.03
C ASN A 233 1.26 -16.80 7.68
N VAL A 234 1.50 -16.38 6.43
CA VAL A 234 0.99 -15.15 5.83
C VAL A 234 0.29 -15.48 4.51
N THR A 235 -0.53 -14.55 4.01
CA THR A 235 -1.13 -14.66 2.67
C THR A 235 -0.71 -13.47 1.81
N THR A 236 -1.42 -13.18 0.73
CA THR A 236 -1.21 -11.99 -0.10
C THR A 236 -2.50 -11.56 -0.80
N TRP A 237 -2.57 -10.28 -1.15
CA TRP A 237 -3.68 -9.64 -1.84
C TRP A 237 -3.54 -9.68 -3.38
N ASN A 238 -2.36 -10.03 -3.90
CA ASN A 238 -2.11 -10.21 -5.33
C ASN A 238 -1.33 -11.52 -5.61
N GLN A 239 -1.45 -12.08 -6.81
CA GLN A 239 -0.54 -13.15 -7.24
C GLN A 239 0.86 -12.56 -7.43
N PRO A 240 1.92 -13.15 -6.85
CA PRO A 240 3.29 -12.76 -7.19
C PRO A 240 3.50 -12.86 -8.70
N ARG A 241 3.80 -11.72 -9.33
CA ARG A 241 3.98 -11.64 -10.78
C ARG A 241 5.47 -11.54 -11.06
N ILE A 242 6.03 -12.54 -11.73
CA ILE A 242 7.46 -12.60 -12.04
C ILE A 242 7.65 -12.51 -13.54
N SER A 243 8.59 -11.68 -13.99
CA SER A 243 8.88 -11.48 -15.42
C SER A 243 10.37 -11.56 -15.70
N VAL A 244 10.73 -12.13 -16.86
CA VAL A 244 11.98 -11.78 -17.54
C VAL A 244 11.78 -10.47 -18.30
N LEU A 245 12.59 -9.45 -18.00
CA LEU A 245 12.49 -8.15 -18.65
C LEU A 245 13.13 -8.14 -20.03
N LYS A 246 12.34 -7.69 -21.01
CA LYS A 246 12.69 -7.45 -22.41
C LYS A 246 12.19 -6.06 -22.82
N GLU A 247 12.68 -5.53 -23.94
CA GLU A 247 12.27 -4.21 -24.44
C GLU A 247 10.76 -4.13 -24.73
N ASP A 248 10.17 -5.23 -25.20
CA ASP A 248 8.76 -5.35 -25.54
C ASP A 248 7.86 -5.75 -24.37
N SER A 249 8.40 -5.94 -23.16
CA SER A 249 7.61 -6.23 -21.97
C SER A 249 6.67 -5.05 -21.71
N TYR A 250 5.40 -5.13 -22.16
CA TYR A 250 4.33 -4.15 -21.94
C TYR A 250 2.95 -4.84 -22.01
N PRO A 251 1.98 -4.50 -21.14
CA PRO A 251 2.10 -3.58 -20.01
C PRO A 251 2.92 -4.21 -18.86
N GLY A 252 3.15 -5.53 -18.91
CA GLY A 252 4.13 -6.26 -18.08
C GLY A 252 3.62 -6.67 -16.70
N TRP A 253 2.30 -6.64 -16.47
CA TRP A 253 1.70 -6.96 -15.17
C TRP A 253 1.50 -8.44 -14.96
N GLU A 254 1.21 -9.24 -15.98
CA GLU A 254 0.76 -10.63 -15.80
C GLU A 254 1.88 -11.59 -15.39
N GLY A 255 3.11 -11.12 -15.25
CA GLY A 255 4.29 -11.98 -15.27
C GLY A 255 4.61 -12.40 -16.70
N THR A 256 5.60 -13.27 -16.85
CA THR A 256 5.89 -13.97 -18.11
C THR A 256 5.88 -15.47 -17.88
N ASP A 257 5.92 -16.26 -18.95
CA ASP A 257 6.07 -17.73 -18.93
C ASP A 257 7.40 -18.09 -19.61
N ASP A 258 8.50 -17.61 -19.03
CA ASP A 258 9.86 -17.83 -19.54
C ASP A 258 10.58 -18.87 -18.67
N THR A 259 11.34 -19.76 -19.30
CA THR A 259 12.41 -20.49 -18.60
C THR A 259 13.56 -19.54 -18.34
N ILE A 260 13.90 -19.30 -17.07
CA ILE A 260 14.92 -18.34 -16.64
C ILE A 260 16.30 -18.76 -17.17
N GLN A 261 17.02 -17.86 -17.83
CA GLN A 261 18.35 -18.08 -18.42
C GLN A 261 19.44 -17.20 -17.78
N GLU A 262 20.69 -17.57 -18.01
CA GLU A 262 21.83 -16.68 -17.68
C GLU A 262 21.77 -15.36 -18.47
N GLY A 263 21.98 -14.25 -17.76
CA GLY A 263 21.89 -12.88 -18.27
C GLY A 263 20.48 -12.29 -18.28
N ASP A 264 19.48 -13.02 -17.80
CA ASP A 264 18.14 -12.48 -17.63
C ASP A 264 18.10 -11.44 -16.50
N ILE A 265 17.29 -10.42 -16.72
CA ILE A 265 16.90 -9.45 -15.70
C ILE A 265 15.51 -9.87 -15.25
N LEU A 266 15.39 -10.31 -14.01
CA LEU A 266 14.11 -10.68 -13.43
C LEU A 266 13.51 -9.47 -12.72
N HIS A 267 12.19 -9.44 -12.66
CA HIS A 267 11.41 -8.52 -11.84
C HIS A 267 10.29 -9.29 -11.16
N ILE A 268 9.95 -8.90 -9.94
CA ILE A 268 8.77 -9.36 -9.22
C ILE A 268 7.95 -8.17 -8.75
N ASP A 269 6.64 -8.33 -8.77
CA ASP A 269 5.64 -7.50 -8.08
C ASP A 269 4.86 -8.42 -7.13
N PHE A 270 4.95 -8.16 -5.84
CA PHE A 270 4.23 -8.91 -4.82
C PHE A 270 4.16 -8.20 -3.46
N GLY A 271 3.13 -8.56 -2.70
CA GLY A 271 2.98 -8.20 -1.29
C GLY A 271 2.74 -9.41 -0.39
N ILE A 272 2.78 -9.21 0.93
CA ILE A 272 2.19 -10.13 1.91
C ILE A 272 1.07 -9.46 2.68
N THR A 273 0.10 -10.26 3.13
CA THR A 273 -1.03 -9.84 3.96
C THR A 273 -0.96 -10.58 5.29
N ALA A 274 -0.87 -9.82 6.38
CA ALA A 274 -0.89 -10.32 7.75
C ALA A 274 -1.24 -9.20 8.73
N MET A 275 -1.73 -9.52 9.92
CA MET A 275 -2.06 -8.53 10.95
C MET A 275 -3.04 -7.43 10.48
N GLY A 276 -3.91 -7.71 9.50
CA GLY A 276 -4.81 -6.72 8.92
C GLY A 276 -4.12 -5.65 8.07
N MET A 277 -2.88 -5.91 7.64
CA MET A 277 -2.07 -5.02 6.80
C MET A 277 -1.56 -5.77 5.57
N ASN A 278 -1.28 -5.01 4.52
CA ASN A 278 -0.72 -5.47 3.25
C ASN A 278 0.57 -4.72 3.00
N THR A 279 1.57 -5.40 2.45
CA THR A 279 2.75 -4.77 1.86
C THR A 279 2.65 -4.77 0.34
N ASP A 280 3.52 -4.02 -0.31
CA ASP A 280 3.70 -4.07 -1.76
C ASP A 280 5.15 -3.76 -2.12
N THR A 281 5.79 -4.57 -2.96
CA THR A 281 7.23 -4.44 -3.23
C THR A 281 7.59 -5.00 -4.59
N GLN A 282 8.37 -4.20 -5.32
CA GLN A 282 8.94 -4.59 -6.60
C GLN A 282 10.45 -4.48 -6.56
N HIS A 283 11.10 -5.63 -6.76
CA HIS A 283 12.55 -5.74 -6.84
C HIS A 283 12.97 -6.37 -8.16
N MET A 284 14.21 -6.08 -8.54
CA MET A 284 14.85 -6.65 -9.73
C MET A 284 15.98 -7.61 -9.35
N ALA A 285 16.12 -8.71 -10.09
CA ALA A 285 17.26 -9.62 -9.96
C ALA A 285 18.02 -9.73 -11.28
N TYR A 286 19.26 -10.20 -11.20
CA TYR A 286 20.07 -10.49 -12.37
C TYR A 286 20.65 -11.90 -12.25
N VAL A 287 20.47 -12.69 -13.29
CA VAL A 287 21.05 -14.03 -13.39
C VAL A 287 22.44 -13.90 -14.00
N LEU A 288 23.48 -14.18 -13.22
CA LEU A 288 24.84 -14.03 -13.68
C LEU A 288 25.13 -14.98 -14.86
N ARG A 289 25.85 -14.49 -15.86
CA ARG A 289 26.49 -15.36 -16.87
C ARG A 289 27.69 -16.03 -16.23
N THR A 290 27.50 -17.26 -15.76
CA THR A 290 28.55 -18.03 -15.09
C THR A 290 29.18 -19.08 -16.01
N SER A 291 28.51 -19.39 -17.13
CA SER A 291 29.05 -20.24 -18.17
C SER A 291 29.82 -19.43 -19.23
N GLY A 292 31.02 -19.90 -19.60
CA GLY A 292 31.82 -19.30 -20.68
C GLY A 292 33.12 -18.62 -20.24
N VAL A 293 33.74 -17.89 -21.18
CA VAL A 293 35.09 -17.30 -21.03
C VAL A 293 35.06 -16.01 -20.20
N ASP A 294 33.92 -15.31 -20.17
CA ASP A 294 33.70 -14.03 -19.47
C ASP A 294 32.70 -14.20 -18.32
N ALA A 295 33.02 -15.07 -17.36
CA ALA A 295 32.14 -15.31 -16.21
C ALA A 295 31.97 -14.05 -15.34
N GLU A 296 30.71 -13.68 -15.09
CA GLU A 296 30.34 -12.49 -14.32
C GLU A 296 30.40 -12.76 -12.80
N ASN A 297 30.79 -11.74 -12.04
CA ASN A 297 30.76 -11.76 -10.56
C ASN A 297 29.78 -10.74 -9.98
N ASP A 298 29.24 -9.87 -10.82
CA ASP A 298 28.30 -8.81 -10.47
C ASP A 298 27.51 -8.42 -11.72
N ALA A 299 26.41 -7.68 -11.55
CA ALA A 299 25.63 -7.16 -12.67
C ALA A 299 26.45 -6.15 -13.51
N PRO A 300 26.23 -6.08 -14.84
CA PRO A 300 26.83 -5.06 -15.69
C PRO A 300 26.58 -3.62 -15.20
N GLU A 301 27.53 -2.72 -15.44
CA GLU A 301 27.44 -1.32 -14.99
C GLU A 301 26.25 -0.57 -15.59
N SER A 302 25.85 -0.90 -16.82
CA SER A 302 24.65 -0.36 -17.47
C SER A 302 23.36 -0.73 -16.72
N LEU A 303 23.28 -1.95 -16.16
CA LEU A 303 22.14 -2.35 -15.32
C LEU A 303 22.11 -1.57 -14.00
N LYS A 304 23.26 -1.43 -13.34
CA LYS A 304 23.36 -0.65 -12.09
C LYS A 304 22.99 0.82 -12.33
N ALA A 305 23.38 1.39 -13.46
CA ALA A 305 23.02 2.75 -13.85
C ALA A 305 21.50 2.91 -14.09
N GLY A 306 20.85 1.90 -14.68
CA GLY A 306 19.39 1.86 -14.83
C GLY A 306 18.68 1.81 -13.48
N LEU A 307 19.13 0.94 -12.56
CA LEU A 307 18.57 0.82 -11.20
C LEU A 307 18.69 2.15 -10.44
N LYS A 308 19.88 2.77 -10.47
CA LYS A 308 20.13 4.07 -9.84
C LYS A 308 19.24 5.19 -10.41
N LYS A 309 18.91 5.14 -11.71
CA LYS A 309 17.99 6.10 -12.34
C LYS A 309 16.58 5.94 -11.77
N SER A 310 16.12 4.72 -11.55
CA SER A 310 14.85 4.44 -10.87
C SER A 310 14.86 4.88 -9.40
N ASN A 311 15.93 4.60 -8.65
CA ASN A 311 16.08 5.12 -7.28
C ASN A 311 16.00 6.64 -7.21
N ARG A 312 16.56 7.34 -8.22
CA ARG A 312 16.46 8.79 -8.29
C ARG A 312 15.02 9.27 -8.45
N MET A 313 14.18 8.53 -9.16
CA MET A 313 12.75 8.85 -9.24
C MET A 313 12.05 8.68 -7.89
N GLN A 314 12.42 7.68 -7.07
CA GLN A 314 11.88 7.53 -5.71
C GLN A 314 12.22 8.76 -4.85
N ASP A 315 13.46 9.28 -4.95
CA ASP A 315 13.85 10.53 -4.28
C ASP A 315 13.00 11.72 -4.73
N ILE A 316 12.74 11.83 -6.04
CA ILE A 316 11.95 12.91 -6.63
C ILE A 316 10.51 12.86 -6.10
N VAL A 317 9.88 11.68 -6.12
CA VAL A 317 8.51 11.51 -5.63
C VAL A 317 8.43 11.87 -4.15
N LEU A 318 9.28 11.25 -3.32
CA LEU A 318 9.31 11.51 -1.87
C LEU A 318 9.62 12.97 -1.53
N GLY A 319 10.52 13.63 -2.27
CA GLY A 319 10.84 15.04 -2.08
C GLY A 319 9.70 16.00 -2.42
N ASN A 320 8.77 15.58 -3.29
CA ASN A 320 7.60 16.36 -3.69
C ASN A 320 6.35 16.03 -2.86
N MET A 321 6.33 14.93 -2.12
CA MET A 321 5.24 14.58 -1.19
C MET A 321 5.21 15.53 0.00
N LYS A 322 4.09 16.25 0.16
CA LYS A 322 3.84 17.13 1.31
C LYS A 322 2.37 17.03 1.73
N PRO A 323 2.07 16.90 3.03
CA PRO A 323 0.69 16.85 3.50
C PRO A 323 -0.15 18.02 2.96
N GLY A 324 -1.38 17.72 2.54
CA GLY A 324 -2.33 18.69 2.00
C GLY A 324 -2.20 19.00 0.51
N LEU A 325 -1.09 18.62 -0.16
CA LEU A 325 -1.04 18.66 -1.63
C LEU A 325 -1.89 17.54 -2.22
N SER A 326 -2.53 17.77 -3.37
CA SER A 326 -3.16 16.68 -4.10
C SER A 326 -2.12 15.75 -4.74
N GLY A 327 -2.45 14.48 -4.92
CA GLY A 327 -1.57 13.53 -5.63
C GLY A 327 -1.22 13.99 -7.04
N ASN A 328 -2.14 14.63 -7.75
CA ASN A 328 -1.91 15.25 -9.07
C ASN A 328 -0.92 16.42 -9.00
N THR A 329 -0.91 17.16 -7.89
CA THR A 329 0.09 18.21 -7.67
C THR A 329 1.47 17.61 -7.42
N VAL A 330 1.55 16.55 -6.61
CA VAL A 330 2.80 15.81 -6.39
C VAL A 330 3.31 15.22 -7.71
N LEU A 331 2.45 14.53 -8.47
CA LEU A 331 2.74 13.95 -9.78
C LEU A 331 3.32 14.99 -10.73
N ARG A 332 2.62 16.12 -10.93
CA ARG A 332 3.06 17.20 -11.81
C ARG A 332 4.41 17.77 -11.39
N ASN A 333 4.64 17.96 -10.10
CA ASN A 333 5.92 18.47 -9.60
C ASN A 333 7.05 17.47 -9.88
N SER A 334 6.80 16.18 -9.63
CA SER A 334 7.75 15.09 -9.89
C SER A 334 8.07 14.96 -11.37
N LEU A 335 7.07 14.96 -12.26
CA LEU A 335 7.27 14.91 -13.71
C LEU A 335 8.09 16.10 -14.22
N ASN A 336 7.82 17.30 -13.72
CA ASN A 336 8.62 18.49 -14.06
C ASN A 336 10.07 18.37 -13.59
N GLN A 337 10.32 17.75 -12.43
CA GLN A 337 11.67 17.52 -11.94
C GLN A 337 12.39 16.44 -12.74
N MET A 338 11.72 15.32 -13.04
CA MET A 338 12.24 14.27 -13.93
C MET A 338 12.66 14.83 -15.29
N ALA A 339 11.83 15.70 -15.89
CA ALA A 339 12.15 16.36 -17.15
C ALA A 339 13.42 17.23 -17.08
N ARG A 340 13.61 17.98 -15.98
CA ARG A 340 14.84 18.78 -15.75
C ARG A 340 16.08 17.91 -15.55
N GLU A 341 15.90 16.72 -14.98
CA GLU A 341 16.97 15.75 -14.73
C GLU A 341 17.17 14.76 -15.91
N ASN A 342 16.45 14.95 -17.03
CA ASN A 342 16.49 14.07 -18.21
C ASN A 342 16.17 12.59 -17.89
N ILE A 343 15.24 12.37 -16.97
CA ILE A 343 14.76 11.03 -16.62
C ILE A 343 13.43 10.78 -17.34
N GLN A 344 13.44 9.80 -18.24
CA GLN A 344 12.21 9.25 -18.83
C GLN A 344 11.72 8.07 -17.99
N GLY A 345 10.43 8.04 -17.71
CA GLY A 345 9.83 7.02 -16.85
C GLY A 345 8.38 7.36 -16.53
N GLN A 346 7.80 6.59 -15.63
CA GLN A 346 6.43 6.78 -15.17
C GLN A 346 6.33 6.56 -13.67
N ILE A 347 5.38 7.27 -13.05
CA ILE A 347 5.07 7.17 -11.63
C ILE A 347 3.69 6.56 -11.50
N PHE A 348 3.58 5.57 -10.63
CA PHE A 348 2.31 5.04 -10.15
C PHE A 348 2.53 4.72 -8.68
N SER A 349 2.14 5.62 -7.78
CA SER A 349 2.34 5.40 -6.34
C SER A 349 0.99 5.55 -5.63
N HIS A 350 0.73 4.73 -4.62
CA HIS A 350 -0.59 4.69 -3.96
C HIS A 350 -0.48 4.48 -2.45
N PRO A 351 -1.54 4.80 -1.68
CA PRO A 351 -1.62 4.42 -0.28
C PRO A 351 -1.60 2.89 -0.14
N ILE A 352 -0.99 2.41 0.95
CA ILE A 352 -0.87 0.99 1.29
C ILE A 352 -1.20 0.81 2.77
N GLY A 353 -1.75 -0.34 3.15
CA GLY A 353 -2.05 -0.64 4.54
C GLY A 353 -3.16 -1.66 4.68
N ASP A 354 -4.37 -1.20 5.01
CA ASP A 354 -5.50 -2.09 5.25
C ASP A 354 -5.89 -2.86 3.95
N TRP A 355 -5.60 -2.25 2.79
CA TRP A 355 -5.62 -2.86 1.46
C TRP A 355 -4.27 -2.69 0.75
N GLY A 356 -4.04 -3.49 -0.30
CA GLY A 356 -2.94 -3.29 -1.25
C GLY A 356 -3.01 -1.91 -1.92
N HIS A 357 -4.17 -1.59 -2.49
CA HIS A 357 -4.50 -0.23 -2.92
C HIS A 357 -5.41 0.41 -1.85
N ASP A 358 -4.80 1.04 -0.85
CA ASP A 358 -5.50 1.60 0.31
C ASP A 358 -6.17 2.95 0.01
N ALA A 359 -7.03 3.41 0.91
CA ALA A 359 -7.75 4.67 0.75
C ALA A 359 -6.79 5.88 0.76
N GLY A 360 -7.02 6.83 -0.15
CA GLY A 360 -6.28 8.08 -0.19
C GLY A 360 -5.92 8.53 -1.59
N THR A 361 -5.07 9.54 -1.68
CA THR A 361 -4.63 10.07 -2.97
C THR A 361 -3.67 9.11 -3.66
N VAL A 362 -3.86 8.90 -4.96
CA VAL A 362 -2.87 8.24 -5.82
C VAL A 362 -2.00 9.27 -6.53
N ILE A 363 -0.80 8.87 -6.92
CA ILE A 363 0.18 9.69 -7.64
C ILE A 363 0.49 8.99 -8.96
N GLY A 364 -0.28 9.33 -9.99
CA GLY A 364 -0.16 8.75 -11.33
C GLY A 364 -0.76 7.35 -11.46
N PHE A 365 -0.98 6.93 -12.70
CA PHE A 365 -1.23 5.55 -13.10
C PHE A 365 -0.51 5.29 -14.42
N LEU A 366 -0.44 4.01 -14.83
CA LEU A 366 0.02 3.65 -16.16
C LEU A 366 -0.76 4.29 -17.31
N ASN A 367 -2.07 4.17 -17.26
CA ASN A 367 -2.98 4.67 -18.31
C ASN A 367 -3.31 6.15 -18.12
N LEU A 368 -2.98 6.72 -16.95
CA LEU A 368 -3.19 8.14 -16.62
C LEU A 368 -1.88 8.76 -16.10
N PRO A 369 -0.83 8.85 -16.95
CA PRO A 369 0.53 9.23 -16.55
C PRO A 369 0.67 10.65 -16.01
N THR A 370 -0.23 11.57 -16.38
CA THR A 370 -0.07 13.01 -16.13
C THR A 370 -1.13 13.60 -15.21
N HIS A 371 -2.27 12.92 -15.05
CA HIS A 371 -3.39 13.37 -14.24
C HIS A 371 -4.36 12.22 -13.98
N VAL A 372 -4.68 11.97 -12.71
CA VAL A 372 -5.65 10.96 -12.28
C VAL A 372 -6.91 11.66 -11.76
N PRO A 373 -8.07 11.53 -12.43
CA PRO A 373 -9.32 12.12 -11.97
C PRO A 373 -9.76 11.57 -10.61
N VAL A 374 -10.36 12.42 -9.79
CA VAL A 374 -10.93 12.10 -8.47
C VAL A 374 -9.87 11.67 -7.46
N LEU A 375 -9.30 10.46 -7.59
CA LEU A 375 -8.34 9.91 -6.63
C LEU A 375 -7.05 10.73 -6.59
N GLY A 376 -6.58 11.24 -7.72
CA GLY A 376 -5.40 12.11 -7.75
C GLY A 376 -5.68 13.53 -7.23
N ASP A 377 -6.95 13.93 -7.10
CA ASP A 377 -7.31 15.26 -6.59
C ASP A 377 -7.49 15.27 -5.06
N LEU A 378 -7.55 14.09 -4.43
CA LEU A 378 -7.58 13.95 -2.98
C LEU A 378 -6.29 14.53 -2.36
N PRO A 379 -6.37 15.14 -1.17
CA PRO A 379 -5.20 15.61 -0.47
C PRO A 379 -4.38 14.43 0.06
N LEU A 380 -3.06 14.56 0.01
CA LEU A 380 -2.14 13.66 0.69
C LEU A 380 -2.28 13.85 2.21
N LEU A 381 -2.70 12.80 2.89
CA LEU A 381 -2.92 12.81 4.34
C LEU A 381 -1.64 12.38 5.08
N PRO A 382 -1.27 13.03 6.19
CA PRO A 382 -0.22 12.53 7.07
C PRO A 382 -0.69 11.24 7.78
N LYS A 383 0.20 10.58 8.53
CA LYS A 383 -0.09 9.32 9.25
C LYS A 383 -0.54 8.16 8.35
N THR A 384 -0.15 8.21 7.08
CA THR A 384 -0.41 7.18 6.09
C THR A 384 0.86 6.41 5.78
N PHE A 385 0.69 5.18 5.30
CA PHE A 385 1.75 4.47 4.59
C PHE A 385 1.50 4.61 3.09
N PHE A 386 2.56 4.50 2.30
CA PHE A 386 2.51 4.65 0.85
C PHE A 386 3.42 3.65 0.17
N SER A 387 3.03 3.17 -1.00
CA SER A 387 3.89 2.43 -1.89
C SER A 387 4.46 3.37 -2.96
N ILE A 388 5.78 3.47 -3.03
CA ILE A 388 6.50 4.33 -3.98
C ILE A 388 6.89 3.50 -5.20
N GLU A 389 5.90 3.26 -6.05
CA GLU A 389 6.04 2.51 -7.29
C GLU A 389 6.28 3.43 -8.49
N LEU A 390 7.21 3.01 -9.35
CA LEU A 390 7.61 3.73 -10.56
C LEU A 390 8.54 2.89 -11.44
N TYR A 391 8.83 3.40 -12.62
CA TYR A 391 9.93 2.87 -13.43
C TYR A 391 10.67 3.94 -14.23
N ALA A 392 11.95 3.70 -14.47
CA ALA A 392 12.79 4.53 -15.36
C ALA A 392 13.19 3.76 -16.63
N TYR A 393 13.18 4.43 -17.78
CA TYR A 393 13.78 3.90 -19.01
C TYR A 393 15.30 4.04 -18.98
N HIS A 394 16.01 2.98 -19.35
CA HIS A 394 17.46 3.01 -19.53
C HIS A 394 17.89 2.09 -20.68
N PHE A 395 18.73 2.63 -21.56
CA PHE A 395 19.33 1.88 -22.66
C PHE A 395 20.50 1.05 -22.16
N ILE A 396 20.51 -0.24 -22.48
CA ILE A 396 21.56 -1.20 -22.11
C ILE A 396 22.40 -1.49 -23.35
N PRO A 397 23.61 -0.93 -23.49
CA PRO A 397 24.41 -1.08 -24.71
C PRO A 397 24.75 -2.53 -25.06
N GLU A 398 24.99 -3.37 -24.04
CA GLU A 398 25.37 -4.77 -24.20
C GLU A 398 24.23 -5.63 -24.76
N ARG A 399 22.98 -5.18 -24.61
CA ARG A 399 21.77 -5.84 -25.13
C ARG A 399 21.18 -5.12 -26.35
N ASN A 400 21.58 -3.88 -26.60
CA ASN A 400 20.94 -2.99 -27.58
C ASN A 400 19.42 -2.87 -27.34
N GLU A 401 19.02 -2.75 -26.07
CA GLU A 401 17.62 -2.72 -25.63
C GLU A 401 17.38 -1.55 -24.67
N THR A 402 16.20 -0.94 -24.72
CA THR A 402 15.75 -0.01 -23.68
C THR A 402 14.82 -0.72 -22.70
N ILE A 403 15.26 -0.89 -21.45
CA ILE A 403 14.50 -1.60 -20.42
C ILE A 403 13.85 -0.62 -19.44
N ARG A 404 12.70 -1.03 -18.92
CA ARG A 404 12.00 -0.38 -17.80
C ARG A 404 12.55 -0.94 -16.48
N PHE A 405 13.30 -0.13 -15.75
CA PHE A 405 13.77 -0.47 -14.41
C PHE A 405 12.64 -0.15 -13.41
N ARG A 406 11.89 -1.19 -13.05
CA ARG A 406 10.68 -1.12 -12.21
C ARG A 406 11.05 -1.32 -10.75
N GLN A 407 10.59 -0.43 -9.87
CA GLN A 407 10.84 -0.51 -8.44
C GLN A 407 9.64 -0.03 -7.64
N GLU A 408 9.49 -0.63 -6.47
CA GLU A 408 8.45 -0.29 -5.52
C GLU A 408 8.91 -0.65 -4.11
N GLU A 409 8.73 0.29 -3.19
CA GLU A 409 9.04 0.12 -1.77
C GLU A 409 7.99 0.84 -0.93
N ASN A 410 7.67 0.28 0.23
CA ASN A 410 6.76 0.93 1.16
C ASN A 410 7.47 1.94 2.06
N VAL A 411 6.82 3.08 2.24
CA VAL A 411 7.22 4.18 3.11
C VAL A 411 6.14 4.47 4.15
N ALA A 412 6.54 4.91 5.33
CA ALA A 412 5.63 5.29 6.41
C ALA A 412 5.82 6.75 6.80
N TRP A 413 4.73 7.44 7.14
CA TRP A 413 4.80 8.77 7.73
C TRP A 413 5.53 8.75 9.08
N SER A 414 6.57 9.56 9.20
CA SER A 414 7.33 9.78 10.42
C SER A 414 6.90 11.08 11.08
N GLU A 415 6.28 10.98 12.26
CA GLU A 415 5.90 12.16 13.04
C GLU A 415 7.12 12.97 13.50
N HIS A 416 8.28 12.33 13.65
CA HIS A 416 9.50 13.01 14.06
C HIS A 416 10.05 13.91 12.96
N THR A 417 10.12 13.41 11.72
CA THR A 417 10.71 14.16 10.59
C THR A 417 9.68 14.88 9.74
N GLN A 418 8.39 14.60 9.96
CA GLN A 418 7.25 15.10 9.17
C GLN A 418 7.42 14.77 7.67
N ARG A 419 7.90 13.55 7.39
CA ARG A 419 8.16 13.02 6.03
C ARG A 419 7.80 11.54 5.96
N TRP A 420 7.62 11.05 4.74
CA TRP A 420 7.57 9.61 4.48
C TRP A 420 9.00 9.05 4.43
N GLU A 421 9.23 7.97 5.16
CA GLU A 421 10.52 7.30 5.28
C GLU A 421 10.35 5.83 4.89
N PHE A 422 11.34 5.25 4.22
CA PHE A 422 11.33 3.82 3.91
C PHE A 422 11.17 3.00 5.19
N VAL A 423 10.22 2.07 5.18
CA VAL A 423 9.93 1.21 6.33
C VAL A 423 11.14 0.35 6.68
N ARG A 424 11.82 -0.15 5.65
CA ARG A 424 13.05 -0.94 5.78
C ARG A 424 14.24 -0.26 5.12
N GLY A 425 14.08 0.14 3.86
CA GLY A 425 15.12 0.69 3.02
C GLY A 425 14.64 0.67 1.57
N ARG A 426 15.57 0.72 0.62
CA ARG A 426 15.26 0.52 -0.80
C ARG A 426 16.27 -0.38 -1.51
N GLN A 427 15.86 -1.04 -2.58
CA GLN A 427 16.79 -1.73 -3.46
C GLN A 427 17.76 -0.75 -4.18
N GLU A 428 19.06 -0.83 -3.87
CA GLU A 428 20.12 -0.09 -4.61
C GLU A 428 21.11 -1.02 -5.33
N ARG A 429 20.93 -2.35 -5.18
CA ARG A 429 21.68 -3.39 -5.87
C ARG A 429 20.76 -4.52 -6.31
N PHE A 430 21.11 -5.20 -7.40
CA PHE A 430 20.38 -6.38 -7.86
C PHE A 430 20.50 -7.53 -6.86
N HIS A 431 19.43 -8.32 -6.74
CA HIS A 431 19.57 -9.68 -6.25
C HIS A 431 20.34 -10.48 -7.30
N LEU A 432 21.46 -11.09 -6.92
CA LEU A 432 22.32 -11.83 -7.85
C LEU A 432 22.08 -13.33 -7.73
N ILE A 433 21.64 -13.95 -8.83
CA ILE A 433 21.50 -15.40 -8.93
C ILE A 433 22.79 -15.94 -9.54
N ASP A 434 23.60 -16.60 -8.71
CA ASP A 434 24.90 -17.16 -9.07
C ASP A 434 24.84 -18.70 -9.05
N ALA A 435 24.69 -19.32 -10.21
CA ALA A 435 24.56 -20.78 -10.34
C ALA A 435 25.77 -21.55 -9.79
N ARG A 436 26.97 -20.93 -9.72
CA ARG A 436 28.18 -21.57 -9.16
C ARG A 436 28.08 -21.83 -7.66
N LYS A 437 27.18 -21.14 -6.95
CA LYS A 437 26.95 -21.30 -5.51
C LYS A 437 25.97 -22.42 -5.19
N ARG A 438 25.34 -23.03 -6.18
CA ARG A 438 24.42 -24.16 -5.97
C ARG A 438 25.23 -25.37 -5.51
N GLU A 439 25.09 -25.73 -4.24
CA GLU A 439 25.61 -27.00 -3.73
C GLU A 439 24.89 -28.17 -4.43
N ALA A 440 25.56 -29.32 -4.57
CA ALA A 440 24.92 -30.52 -5.11
C ALA A 440 23.63 -30.83 -4.33
N PRO A 441 22.52 -31.17 -5.01
CA PRO A 441 21.18 -31.12 -4.42
C PRO A 441 21.07 -32.00 -3.17
N ILE A 442 20.70 -31.39 -2.04
CA ILE A 442 20.03 -32.11 -0.95
C ILE A 442 18.57 -32.18 -1.39
N GLY A 443 18.15 -33.36 -1.88
CA GLY A 443 16.85 -33.54 -2.51
C GLY A 443 15.69 -33.04 -1.66
N PHE A 444 14.89 -32.13 -2.21
CA PHE A 444 13.55 -31.83 -1.74
C PHE A 444 12.55 -32.15 -2.86
N VAL A 445 11.49 -32.85 -2.46
CA VAL A 445 10.39 -33.31 -3.30
C VAL A 445 9.29 -32.27 -3.24
N VAL A 446 8.91 -31.70 -4.39
CA VAL A 446 7.61 -31.03 -4.55
C VAL A 446 6.58 -32.15 -4.64
N GLN A 447 5.52 -32.11 -3.83
CA GLN A 447 4.42 -33.06 -3.99
C GLN A 447 3.62 -32.66 -5.24
N ASP A 448 3.55 -33.58 -6.20
CA ASP A 448 2.72 -33.51 -7.41
C ASP A 448 1.23 -33.31 -7.10
#